data_AF-A0A1V5Z542-F1
#
_entry.id   AF-A0A1V5Z542-F1
#
_cell.length_a   1.000
_cell.length_b   1.000
_cell.length_c   1.000
_cell.angle_alpha   90.00
_cell.angle_beta   90.00
_cell.angle_gamma   90.00
#
_symmetry.space_group_name_H-M   'P 1'
#
loop_
_entity.id
_entity.type
_entity.pdbx_description
1 polymer ?
#
loop_
_entity_poly.entity_id
_entity_poly.type
_entity_poly.pdbx_seq_one_letter_code
_entity_poly.pdbx_strand_id
1 'polypeptide(L)'
;MLACKNGSLYVAEDGRVLVQEDKCVGCWMCVMACRYGAISRNPARSNVPAVAFNGINHHCDLCPERELPACVWVCPTNALVFEDRDDQ
;
A
#
# COMPACT_ATOMS: atom_id res chain seq x y z
N MET A 1 12.82 3.27 1.08
CA MET A 1 11.56 4.02 1.26
C MET A 1 11.73 5.14 2.27
N LEU A 2 12.36 6.24 1.85
CA LEU A 2 12.94 7.25 2.74
C LEU A 2 11.93 8.19 3.41
N ALA A 3 10.70 8.26 2.88
CA ALA A 3 9.67 9.16 3.38
C ALA A 3 9.03 8.68 4.70
N CYS A 4 9.05 7.39 5.00
CA CYS A 4 8.50 6.88 6.26
C CYS A 4 9.61 6.77 7.33
N LYS A 5 9.79 7.83 8.13
CA LYS A 5 10.79 7.83 9.20
C LYS A 5 10.52 6.81 10.29
N ASN A 6 9.25 6.45 10.52
CA ASN A 6 8.86 5.47 11.53
C ASN A 6 8.98 4.01 11.04
N GLY A 7 9.34 3.80 9.77
CA GLY A 7 9.47 2.46 9.18
C GLY A 7 8.16 1.71 8.99
N SER A 8 7.00 2.37 9.11
CA SER A 8 5.69 1.72 8.91
C SER A 8 5.45 1.34 7.45
N LEU A 9 5.92 2.15 6.49
CA LEU A 9 5.89 1.81 5.07
C LEU A 9 7.26 1.22 4.72
N TYR A 10 7.28 0.02 4.16
CA TYR A 10 8.52 -0.70 3.80
C TYR A 10 8.36 -1.47 2.49
N VAL A 11 9.48 -1.99 1.98
CA VAL A 11 9.52 -2.90 0.82
C VAL A 11 9.79 -4.30 1.37
N ALA A 12 8.90 -5.25 1.09
CA ALA A 12 9.03 -6.65 1.45
C ALA A 12 10.05 -7.36 0.56
N GLU A 13 10.40 -8.60 0.92
CA GLU A 13 11.41 -9.39 0.20
C GLU A 13 11.03 -9.68 -1.26
N ASP A 14 9.73 -9.84 -1.53
CA ASP A 14 9.14 -10.01 -2.86
C ASP A 14 8.96 -8.69 -3.64
N GLY A 15 9.51 -7.59 -3.13
CA GLY A 15 9.45 -6.28 -3.79
C GLY A 15 8.14 -5.52 -3.60
N ARG A 16 7.15 -6.08 -2.90
CA ARG A 16 5.90 -5.36 -2.59
C ARG A 16 6.15 -4.23 -1.61
N VAL A 17 5.51 -3.09 -1.85
CA VAL A 17 5.40 -2.04 -0.84
C VAL A 17 4.30 -2.44 0.13
N LEU A 18 4.55 -2.46 1.43
CA LEU A 18 3.56 -2.83 2.46
C LEU A 18 3.55 -1.83 3.62
N VAL A 19 2.45 -1.83 4.38
CA VAL A 19 2.26 -0.99 5.57
C VAL A 19 2.11 -1.85 6.82
N GLN A 20 2.96 -1.63 7.81
CA GLN A 20 2.75 -2.03 9.20
C GLN A 20 1.83 -1.00 9.87
N GLU A 21 0.54 -1.34 9.98
CA GLU A 21 -0.52 -0.45 10.43
C GLU A 21 -0.30 0.05 11.86
N ASP A 22 0.16 -0.83 12.76
CA ASP A 22 0.47 -0.57 14.17
C ASP A 22 1.53 0.51 14.39
N LYS A 23 2.45 0.67 13.43
CA LYS A 23 3.51 1.68 13.45
C LYS A 23 3.15 2.94 12.70
N CYS A 24 2.04 2.99 11.97
CA CYS A 24 1.68 4.20 11.26
C CYS A 24 1.27 5.30 12.25
N VAL A 25 1.86 6.50 12.13
CA VAL A 25 1.53 7.68 12.96
C VAL A 25 0.83 8.79 12.16
N GLY A 26 0.49 8.53 10.90
CA GLY A 26 -0.33 9.44 10.10
C GLY A 26 0.34 10.79 9.84
N CYS A 27 1.65 10.80 9.63
CA CYS A 27 2.43 12.03 9.36
C CYS A 27 2.35 12.51 7.90
N TRP A 28 1.77 11.72 7.00
CA TRP A 28 1.52 12.06 5.58
C TRP A 28 2.72 12.34 4.69
N MET A 29 3.93 12.16 5.20
CA MET A 29 5.15 12.33 4.41
C MET A 29 5.17 11.45 3.15
N CYS A 30 4.67 10.22 3.25
CA CYS A 30 4.56 9.28 2.12
C CYS A 30 3.59 9.75 1.03
N VAL A 31 2.47 10.38 1.40
CA VAL A 31 1.52 10.97 0.44
C VAL A 31 2.19 12.11 -0.31
N MET A 32 2.85 13.03 0.40
CA MET A 32 3.53 14.19 -0.21
C MET A 32 4.73 13.79 -1.07
N ALA A 33 5.42 12.70 -0.71
CA ALA A 33 6.59 12.22 -1.43
C ALA A 33 6.25 11.45 -2.71
N CYS A 34 5.04 10.92 -2.86
CA CYS A 34 4.67 10.10 -4.00
C CYS A 34 4.43 10.95 -5.25
N ARG A 35 5.37 10.93 -6.19
CA ARG A 35 5.24 11.68 -7.46
C ARG A 35 4.06 11.24 -8.32
N TYR A 36 3.61 10.00 -8.17
CA TYR A 36 2.49 9.44 -8.94
C TYR A 36 1.13 9.69 -8.30
N GLY A 37 1.08 10.23 -7.07
CA GLY A 37 -0.18 10.38 -6.34
C GLY A 37 -0.86 9.05 -5.99
N ALA A 38 -0.13 7.93 -6.02
CA ALA A 38 -0.67 6.59 -5.80
C ALA A 38 -0.89 6.23 -4.32
N ILE A 39 -0.51 7.14 -3.40
CA ILE A 39 -0.64 6.97 -1.97
C ILE A 39 -1.70 7.94 -1.45
N SER A 40 -2.66 7.41 -0.70
CA SER A 40 -3.81 8.12 -0.16
C SER A 40 -3.99 7.82 1.32
N ARG A 41 -4.96 8.48 1.94
CA ARG A 41 -5.37 8.23 3.33
C ARG A 41 -6.58 7.32 3.31
N ASN A 42 -6.61 6.31 4.18
CA ASN A 42 -7.80 5.52 4.42
C ASN A 42 -8.34 5.77 5.82
N PRO A 43 -9.36 6.66 5.96
CA PRO A 43 -9.94 6.97 7.26
C PRO A 43 -10.79 5.81 7.82
N ALA A 44 -11.20 4.85 7.00
CA ALA A 44 -11.91 3.66 7.49
C ALA A 44 -10.97 2.70 8.23
N ARG A 45 -9.66 2.77 7.99
CA ARG A 45 -8.62 2.09 8.78
C ARG A 45 -8.03 3.07 9.79
N SER A 46 -8.81 3.37 10.82
CA SER A 46 -8.51 4.35 11.89
C SER A 46 -8.51 3.71 13.29
N ASN A 47 -8.48 2.38 13.36
CA ASN A 47 -8.44 1.61 14.60
C ASN A 47 -7.09 1.73 15.36
N VAL A 48 -6.07 2.33 14.75
CA VAL A 48 -4.78 2.59 15.40
C VAL A 48 -4.82 3.97 16.08
N PRO A 49 -4.60 4.07 17.42
CA PRO A 49 -4.78 5.32 18.17
C PRO A 49 -3.97 6.50 17.61
N ALA A 50 -2.76 6.24 17.11
CA ALA A 50 -1.89 7.26 16.55
C ALA A 50 -2.45 7.91 15.27
N VAL A 51 -3.45 7.30 14.63
CA VAL A 51 -4.01 7.74 13.34
C VAL A 51 -5.53 7.77 13.30
N ALA A 52 -6.22 7.71 14.45
CA ALA A 52 -7.67 7.62 14.50
C ALA A 52 -8.42 8.72 13.71
N PHE A 53 -7.87 9.94 13.69
CA PHE A 53 -8.46 11.08 12.96
C PHE A 53 -7.84 11.34 11.59
N ASN A 54 -6.75 10.64 11.31
CA ASN A 54 -5.89 10.90 10.19
C ASN A 54 -6.07 9.81 9.12
N GLY A 55 -6.18 8.55 9.52
CA GLY A 55 -6.26 7.38 8.64
C GLY A 55 -4.91 6.73 8.42
N ILE A 56 -4.92 5.47 8.00
CA ILE A 56 -3.71 4.74 7.63
C ILE A 56 -3.34 5.08 6.17
N ASN A 57 -2.05 4.97 5.85
CA ASN A 57 -1.58 5.00 4.48
C ASN A 57 -2.31 3.92 3.65
N HIS A 58 -2.86 4.32 2.51
CA HIS A 58 -3.50 3.42 1.58
C HIS A 58 -2.92 3.58 0.18
N HIS A 59 -2.38 2.49 -0.33
CA HIS A 59 -1.77 2.38 -1.64
C HIS A 59 -2.06 0.97 -2.19
N CYS A 60 -1.75 0.71 -3.45
CA CYS A 60 -1.79 -0.64 -3.99
C CYS A 60 -0.67 -1.50 -3.38
N ASP A 61 -1.03 -2.55 -2.66
CA ASP A 61 -0.15 -3.51 -1.99
C ASP A 61 -0.07 -4.87 -2.71
N LEU A 62 -0.64 -4.94 -3.92
CA LEU A 62 -0.85 -6.17 -4.70
C LEU A 62 -1.73 -7.23 -3.99
N CYS A 63 -2.60 -6.81 -3.06
CA CYS A 63 -3.59 -7.67 -2.39
C CYS A 63 -2.97 -8.93 -1.76
N PRO A 64 -2.17 -8.80 -0.69
CA PRO A 64 -1.37 -9.91 -0.15
C PRO A 64 -2.17 -11.12 0.35
N GLU A 65 -3.46 -10.94 0.64
CA GLU A 65 -4.36 -12.01 1.08
C GLU A 65 -5.02 -12.77 -0.09
N ARG A 66 -4.65 -12.45 -1.33
CA ARG A 66 -5.24 -13.05 -2.53
C ARG A 66 -4.14 -13.65 -3.41
N GLU A 67 -4.46 -14.75 -4.08
CA GLU A 67 -3.62 -15.34 -5.11
C GLU A 67 -3.56 -14.44 -6.37
N LEU A 68 -4.69 -13.86 -6.76
CA LEU A 68 -4.79 -12.87 -7.83
C LEU A 68 -5.23 -11.51 -7.27
N PRO A 69 -4.54 -10.41 -7.63
CA PRO A 69 -4.96 -9.07 -7.25
C PRO A 69 -6.41 -8.79 -7.67
N ALA A 70 -7.14 -8.08 -6.81
CA ALA A 70 -8.57 -7.82 -7.02
C ALA A 70 -8.86 -7.15 -8.38
N CYS A 71 -7.98 -6.25 -8.81
CA CYS A 71 -8.09 -5.55 -10.09
C CYS A 71 -7.91 -6.45 -11.31
N VAL A 72 -7.06 -7.47 -11.22
CA VAL A 72 -6.82 -8.45 -12.29
C VAL A 72 -8.01 -9.40 -12.38
N TRP A 73 -8.44 -9.94 -11.23
CA TRP A 73 -9.56 -10.87 -11.16
C TRP A 73 -10.88 -10.29 -11.67
N VAL A 74 -11.16 -9.02 -11.38
CA VAL A 74 -12.44 -8.39 -11.74
C VAL A 74 -12.48 -7.86 -13.18
N CYS A 75 -11.35 -7.73 -13.86
CA CYS A 75 -11.28 -7.05 -15.15
C CYS A 75 -11.93 -7.89 -16.27
N PRO A 76 -13.09 -7.49 -16.83
CA PRO A 76 -13.80 -8.31 -17.82
C PRO A 76 -13.10 -8.36 -19.18
N THR A 77 -12.22 -7.40 -19.47
CA THR A 77 -11.49 -7.30 -20.73
C THR A 77 -10.08 -7.88 -20.66
N ASN A 78 -9.67 -8.44 -19.52
CA ASN A 78 -8.30 -8.94 -19.30
C ASN A 78 -7.21 -7.90 -19.62
N ALA A 79 -7.44 -6.63 -19.25
CA ALA A 79 -6.49 -5.55 -19.51
C ALA A 79 -5.26 -5.57 -18.57
N LEU A 80 -5.33 -6.34 -17.49
CA LEU A 80 -4.27 -6.48 -16.49
C LEU A 80 -3.88 -7.95 -16.39
N VAL A 81 -2.58 -8.20 -16.27
CA VAL A 81 -1.98 -9.53 -16.07
C VAL A 81 -1.07 -9.45 -14.84
N PHE A 82 -1.08 -10.48 -14.01
CA PHE A 82 -0.23 -10.59 -12.83
C PHE A 82 0.69 -11.81 -12.98
N GLU A 83 1.98 -11.55 -13.04
CA GLU A 83 3.05 -12.51 -13.27
C GLU A 83 4.27 -12.11 -12.45
N ASP A 84 5.08 -13.09 -12.06
CA ASP A 84 6.36 -12.83 -11.40
C ASP A 84 7.38 -12.33 -12.41
N ARG A 85 8.17 -11.35 -11.99
CA ARG A 85 9.14 -10.69 -12.87
C ARG A 85 10.30 -11.60 -13.28
N ASP A 86 10.60 -12.62 -12.46
CA ASP A 86 11.68 -13.56 -12.71
C ASP A 86 11.31 -14.64 -13.75
N ASP A 87 10.02 -14.74 -14.11
CA ASP A 87 9.49 -15.69 -15.11
C ASP A 87 9.42 -15.10 -16.54
N GLN A 88 9.96 -13.89 -16.75
CA GLN A 88 10.09 -13.23 -18.07
C GLN A 88 11.49 -13.38 -18.67
#